data_AF-A0A7J2KLP0-F1
#
_entry.id   AF-A0A7J2KLP0-F1
#
_cell.length_a   1.000
_cell.length_b   1.000
_cell.length_c   1.000
_cell.angle_alpha   90.00
_cell.angle_beta   90.00
_cell.angle_gamma   90.00
#
_symmetry.space_group_name_H-M   'P 1'
#
loop_
_entity.id
_entity.type
_entity.pdbx_description
1 polymer ?
#
loop_
_entity_poly.entity_id
_entity_poly.type
_entity_poly.pdbx_seq_one_letter_code
_entity_poly.pdbx_strand_id
1 'polypeptide(L)' 'MEEEKKDKVSKEEKDVVELTEVVTETGLAFKLPDGKIVNSDEYLVWLGNTLWDIKKALA' A
#
# COMPACT_ATOMS: atom_id res chain seq x y z
N MET A 1 28.82 22.68 -17.95
CA MET A 1 28.99 21.36 -17.35
C MET A 1 27.70 21.09 -16.61
N GLU A 2 26.72 20.50 -17.29
CA GLU A 2 25.43 20.11 -16.70
C GLU A 2 25.55 18.64 -16.31
N GLU A 3 25.44 18.36 -15.01
CA GLU A 3 25.43 17.00 -14.46
C GLU A 3 24.04 16.38 -14.68
N GLU A 4 23.86 15.61 -15.75
CA GLU A 4 22.79 14.62 -15.87
C GLU A 4 23.18 13.37 -15.05
N LYS A 5 22.72 13.29 -13.80
CA LYS A 5 22.66 12.02 -13.07
C LYS A 5 21.36 11.30 -13.41
N LYS A 6 21.43 10.43 -14.42
CA LYS A 6 20.47 9.34 -14.66
C LYS A 6 20.72 8.24 -13.63
N ASP A 7 20.01 8.29 -12.51
CA ASP A 7 19.93 7.16 -11.60
C ASP A 7 19.00 6.09 -12.20
N LYS A 8 19.64 5.01 -12.65
CA LYS A 8 19.02 3.70 -12.89
C LYS A 8 18.50 3.18 -11.55
N VAL A 9 17.19 2.99 -11.42
CA VAL A 9 16.64 2.17 -10.33
C VAL A 9 16.04 0.90 -10.95
N SER A 10 16.66 -0.19 -10.52
CA SER A 10 16.50 -1.55 -10.97
C SER A 10 15.08 -2.07 -10.78
N LYS A 11 14.67 -2.84 -11.78
CA LYS A 11 13.45 -3.63 -11.85
C LYS A 11 13.68 -4.91 -11.05
N GLU A 12 13.31 -4.92 -9.77
CA GLU A 12 13.10 -6.14 -8.99
C GLU A 12 11.74 -6.02 -8.31
N GLU A 13 10.75 -6.65 -8.92
CA GLU A 13 9.42 -6.91 -8.37
C GLU A 13 9.57 -7.76 -7.09
N LYS A 14 9.67 -7.08 -5.95
CA LYS A 14 9.19 -7.62 -4.68
C LYS A 14 7.86 -6.96 -4.43
N ASP A 15 6.84 -7.79 -4.25
CA ASP A 15 5.48 -7.45 -3.83
C ASP A 15 5.53 -6.86 -2.41
N VAL A 16 6.13 -5.67 -2.28
CA VAL A 16 6.19 -4.91 -1.05
C VAL A 16 4.94 -4.07 -1.05
N VAL A 17 3.96 -4.50 -0.27
CA VAL A 17 2.78 -3.68 0.05
C VAL A 17 3.26 -2.49 0.87
N GLU A 18 3.60 -1.39 0.19
CA GLU A 18 3.94 -0.12 0.82
C GLU A 18 2.65 0.56 1.30
N LEU A 19 2.30 0.33 2.57
CA LEU A 19 1.23 1.05 3.26
C LEU A 19 1.67 2.51 3.46
N THR A 20 1.35 3.36 2.50
CA THR A 20 1.63 4.80 2.59
C THR A 20 0.41 5.50 3.20
N GLU A 21 0.62 6.14 4.35
CA GLU A 21 -0.37 7.04 4.94
C GLU A 21 -0.52 8.27 4.02
N VAL A 22 -1.74 8.51 3.53
CA VAL A 22 -2.04 9.68 2.69
C VAL A 22 -2.87 10.65 3.53
N VAL A 23 -2.28 11.78 3.89
CA VAL A 23 -3.00 12.87 4.56
C VAL A 23 -3.84 13.59 3.51
N THR A 24 -5.16 13.39 3.56
CA THR A 24 -6.12 14.06 2.66
C THR A 24 -6.81 15.21 3.38
N GLU A 25 -7.41 16.15 2.64
CA GLU A 25 -8.09 17.34 3.22
C GLU A 25 -9.22 16.98 4.21
N THR A 26 -9.72 15.74 4.18
CA THR A 26 -10.80 15.24 5.04
C THR A 26 -10.33 14.32 6.17
N GLY A 27 -9.02 14.06 6.31
CA GLY A 27 -8.45 13.20 7.35
C GLY A 27 -7.46 12.15 6.84
N LEU A 28 -7.13 11.18 7.71
CA LEU A 28 -6.26 10.06 7.40
C LEU A 28 -6.93 9.14 6.37
N ALA A 29 -6.23 8.88 5.26
CA ALA A 29 -6.64 7.92 4.25
C ALA A 29 -5.51 6.92 3.98
N PHE A 30 -5.89 5.68 3.68
CA PHE A 30 -4.97 4.57 3.46
C PHE A 30 -5.06 4.13 2.01
N LYS A 31 -3.90 3.92 1.38
CA LYS A 31 -3.84 3.35 0.03
C LYS A 31 -3.69 1.82 0.13
N LEU A 32 -4.65 1.10 -0.42
CA LEU A 32 -4.65 -0.36 -0.52
C LEU A 32 -3.72 -0.85 -1.66
N PRO A 33 -3.35 -2.14 -1.69
CA PRO A 33 -2.48 -2.70 -2.74
C PRO A 33 -3.03 -2.59 -4.16
N ASP A 34 -4.36 -2.58 -4.30
CA ASP A 34 -5.06 -2.38 -5.58
C ASP A 34 -5.04 -0.91 -6.05
N GLY A 35 -4.44 -0.01 -5.26
CA GLY A 35 -4.37 1.41 -5.50
C GLY A 35 -5.60 2.18 -5.04
N LYS A 36 -6.63 1.53 -4.48
CA LYS A 36 -7.81 2.18 -3.93
C LYS A 36 -7.41 2.96 -2.66
N ILE A 37 -7.87 4.21 -2.56
CA ILE A 37 -7.73 5.01 -1.34
C ILE A 37 -9.01 4.86 -0.52
N VAL A 38 -8.87 4.52 0.75
CA VAL A 38 -9.97 4.26 1.68
C VAL A 38 -9.78 5.03 2.98
N ASN A 39 -10.87 5.26 3.71
CA ASN A 39 -10.78 5.83 5.06
C ASN A 39 -10.37 4.78 6.11
N SER A 40 -10.18 5.21 7.36
CA SER A 40 -9.78 4.33 8.47
C SER A 40 -10.74 3.16 8.74
N ASP A 41 -12.05 3.37 8.71
CA ASP A 41 -13.03 2.32 9.00
C ASP A 41 -13.03 1.25 7.90
N GLU A 42 -13.00 1.69 6.64
CA GLU A 42 -12.87 0.81 5.48
C GLU A 42 -11.55 0.03 5.49
N TYR A 43 -10.46 0.67 5.92
CA TYR A 43 -9.15 0.03 6.04
C TYR A 43 -9.18 -1.11 7.08
N LEU A 44 -9.80 -0.90 8.25
CA LEU A 44 -9.92 -1.92 9.28
C LEU A 44 -10.74 -3.13 8.81
N VAL A 45 -11.81 -2.90 8.04
CA VAL A 45 -12.62 -3.97 7.44
C VAL A 45 -11.78 -4.79 6.45
N TRP A 46 -11.03 -4.12 5.57
CA TRP A 46 -10.15 -4.79 4.62
C TRP A 46 -9.08 -5.64 5.34
N LEU A 47 -8.45 -5.09 6.38
CA LEU A 47 -7.45 -5.78 7.17
C LEU A 47 -8.03 -7.03 7.86
N GLY A 48 -9.23 -6.91 8.45
CA GLY A 48 -9.93 -8.03 9.09
C GLY A 48 -10.24 -9.18 8.12
N ASN A 49 -10.73 -8.86 6.92
CA ASN A 49 -10.98 -9.85 5.87
C ASN A 49 -9.68 -10.54 5.43
N THR A 50 -8.61 -9.76 5.25
CA THR A 50 -7.30 -10.28 4.84
C THR A 50 -6.74 -11.27 5.86
N LEU A 51 -6.82 -10.94 7.16
CA LEU A 51 -6.40 -11.85 8.24
C LEU A 51 -7.21 -13.14 8.28
N TRP A 52 -8.52 -13.05 8.01
CA TRP A 52 -9.40 -14.22 7.95
C TRP A 52 -9.04 -15.14 6.79
N ASP A 53 -8.75 -14.58 5.61
CA ASP A 53 -8.37 -15.35 4.43
C ASP A 53 -7.01 -16.03 4.63
N ILE A 54 -6.04 -15.35 5.25
CA ILE A 54 -4.76 -15.95 5.65
C ILE A 54 -4.98 -17.12 6.61
N LYS A 55 -5.85 -16.95 7.61
CA LYS A 55 -6.16 -18.02 8.56
C LYS A 55 -6.77 -19.24 7.87
N LYS A 56 -7.66 -19.04 6.90
CA LYS A 56 -8.25 -20.14 6.12
C LYS A 56 -7.22 -20.86 5.26
N ALA A 57 -6.25 -20.15 4.69
CA ALA A 57 -5.20 -20.75 3.87
C ALA A 57 -4.22 -21.61 4.69
N LEU A 58 -4.08 -21.33 5.98
CA LEU A 58 -3.18 -22.05 6.90
C LEU A 58 -3.86 -23.23 7.63
N ALA A 59 -5.18 -23.37 7.55
CA ALA A 59 -5.95 -24.44 8.19
C ALA A 59 -6.19 -25.60 7.23
#